data_AF-A0AAD5FZA5-F1
#
_entry.id   AF-A0AAD5FZA5-F1
#
_cell.length_a   1.000
_cell.length_b   1.000
_cell.length_c   1.000
_cell.angle_alpha   90.00
_cell.angle_beta   90.00
_cell.angle_gamma   90.00
#
_symmetry.space_group_name_H-M   'P 1'
#
loop_
_entity.id
_entity.type
_entity.pdbx_description
1 polymer ?
#
loop_
_entity_poly.entity_id
_entity_poly.type
_entity_poly.pdbx_seq_one_letter_code
_entity_poly.pdbx_strand_id
1 'polypeptide(L)'
;MDAFSDSGELYTIRYQFYTNQHNKVKSYSLEEFSEENQLKVLEFQIRSTIALNQDASQLIEQGKSRFPDNEDFFQLLQAWNDLHDFGTDDSTHFEDLKQAHFELQAILTSLYLVKFAKDIDQSINFLTGYIDKLNNLQKYNEIEVFLILIQLYFIKGNFKQATAIFKVLNSFPDFSRDNIIYQIIESWYISIQNGTDNVNNSYSLYDEILSNGYSDDDVQGKVHNLTVLLVLTLQLKHYPEAQEVLDQITTLTTEKSADLIANQITLDRLVNHGQGTKELLTELKKVDAGHDLIKDEESKNAIFDAIVAKYQTV
;
A
#
# COMPACT_ATOMS: atom_id res chain seq x y z
N MET A 1 -29.20 8.54 -5.99
CA MET A 1 -28.27 9.59 -6.46
C MET A 1 -27.07 8.89 -7.05
N ASP A 2 -26.38 9.51 -8.00
CA ASP A 2 -25.16 8.94 -8.57
C ASP A 2 -24.07 9.00 -7.49
N ALA A 3 -23.87 7.90 -6.77
CA ALA A 3 -22.99 7.83 -5.61
C ALA A 3 -21.51 8.06 -5.95
N PHE A 4 -21.18 8.24 -7.25
CA PHE A 4 -19.81 8.15 -7.76
C PHE A 4 -19.48 9.09 -8.92
N SER A 5 -20.26 10.16 -9.13
CA SER A 5 -19.62 11.32 -9.76
C SER A 5 -18.53 11.81 -8.80
N ASP A 6 -17.40 12.24 -9.34
CA ASP A 6 -16.23 12.79 -8.64
C ASP A 6 -16.51 14.10 -7.86
N SER A 7 -17.78 14.36 -7.59
CA SER A 7 -18.34 15.38 -6.71
C SER A 7 -19.05 14.78 -5.48
N GLY A 8 -18.85 13.48 -5.23
CA GLY A 8 -19.43 12.77 -4.10
C GLY A 8 -18.78 13.14 -2.77
N GLU A 9 -19.57 13.09 -1.71
CA GLU A 9 -19.21 13.48 -0.34
C GLU A 9 -17.95 12.77 0.21
N LEU A 10 -17.67 11.54 -0.26
CA LEU A 10 -16.52 10.73 0.17
C LEU A 10 -15.22 10.99 -0.58
N TYR A 11 -15.21 11.86 -1.61
CA TYR A 11 -14.04 12.05 -2.48
C TYR A 11 -12.80 12.45 -1.66
N THR A 12 -12.90 13.52 -0.86
CA THR A 12 -11.73 14.08 -0.14
C THR A 12 -11.19 13.13 0.92
N ILE A 13 -12.06 12.51 1.73
CA ILE A 13 -11.60 11.59 2.78
C ILE A 13 -10.97 10.32 2.17
N ARG A 14 -11.51 9.83 1.05
CA ARG A 14 -10.92 8.71 0.30
C ARG A 14 -9.55 9.10 -0.23
N TYR A 15 -9.43 10.24 -0.89
CA TYR A 15 -8.16 10.78 -1.39
C TYR A 15 -7.11 10.84 -0.27
N GLN A 16 -7.48 11.41 0.88
CA GLN A 16 -6.59 11.52 2.02
C GLN A 16 -6.20 10.15 2.61
N PHE A 17 -7.12 9.21 2.69
CA PHE A 17 -6.84 7.85 3.17
C PHE A 17 -5.79 7.15 2.30
N TYR A 18 -5.98 7.13 0.97
CA TYR A 18 -5.07 6.45 0.05
C TYR A 18 -3.78 7.21 -0.24
N THR A 19 -3.69 8.48 0.17
CA THR A 19 -2.45 9.27 0.13
C THR A 19 -1.76 9.35 1.49
N ASN A 20 -2.15 8.52 2.46
CA ASN A 20 -1.54 8.40 3.79
C ASN A 20 -1.69 9.65 4.69
N GLN A 21 -2.73 10.46 4.50
CA GLN A 21 -3.06 11.62 5.36
C GLN A 21 -3.98 11.19 6.51
N HIS A 22 -3.55 10.19 7.29
CA HIS A 22 -4.37 9.50 8.29
C HIS A 22 -4.84 10.40 9.43
N ASN A 23 -4.07 11.43 9.82
CA ASN A 23 -4.51 12.36 10.88
C ASN A 23 -5.65 13.24 10.39
N LYS A 24 -5.61 13.72 9.13
CA LYS A 24 -6.76 14.43 8.52
C LYS A 24 -8.00 13.54 8.40
N VAL A 25 -7.83 12.29 7.98
CA VAL A 25 -8.96 11.33 7.90
C VAL A 25 -9.65 11.18 9.25
N LYS A 26 -8.87 11.08 10.34
CA LYS A 26 -9.41 10.98 11.71
C LYS A 26 -10.10 12.25 12.20
N SER A 27 -9.72 13.43 11.68
CA SER A 27 -10.24 14.70 12.18
C SER A 27 -11.66 15.03 11.71
N TYR A 28 -12.17 14.32 10.71
CA TYR A 28 -13.52 14.54 10.19
C TYR A 28 -14.60 14.28 11.25
N SER A 29 -15.67 15.09 11.22
CA SER A 29 -16.89 14.79 11.97
C SER A 29 -17.83 13.93 11.12
N LEU A 30 -18.42 12.88 11.69
CA LEU A 30 -19.44 12.08 10.99
C LEU A 30 -20.66 12.93 10.57
N GLU A 31 -20.97 14.00 11.31
CA GLU A 31 -22.11 14.87 11.00
C GLU A 31 -21.88 15.75 9.76
N GLU A 32 -20.64 15.79 9.23
CA GLU A 32 -20.35 16.42 7.93
C GLU A 32 -20.77 15.55 6.75
N PHE A 33 -21.18 14.30 7.02
CA PHE A 33 -21.54 13.32 6.01
C PHE A 33 -22.99 12.86 6.14
N SER A 34 -23.63 12.58 5.01
CA SER A 34 -24.94 11.95 4.90
C SER A 34 -24.98 10.61 5.64
N GLU A 35 -26.14 10.27 6.20
CA GLU A 35 -26.32 9.05 7.01
C GLU A 35 -25.88 7.77 6.28
N GLU A 36 -26.06 7.71 4.96
CA GLU A 36 -25.62 6.58 4.12
C GLU A 36 -24.09 6.43 4.02
N ASN A 37 -23.34 7.52 4.17
CA ASN A 37 -21.88 7.56 4.05
C ASN A 37 -21.16 7.49 5.40
N GLN A 38 -21.83 7.79 6.51
CA GLN A 38 -21.20 7.84 7.83
C GLN A 38 -20.52 6.54 8.24
N LEU A 39 -21.07 5.38 7.89
CA LEU A 39 -20.43 4.09 8.18
C LEU A 39 -19.09 3.96 7.44
N LYS A 40 -19.01 4.39 6.17
CA LYS A 40 -17.78 4.32 5.37
C LYS A 40 -16.74 5.34 5.84
N VAL A 41 -17.17 6.51 6.32
CA VAL A 41 -16.28 7.49 6.96
C VAL A 41 -15.67 6.89 8.23
N LEU A 42 -16.51 6.29 9.08
CA LEU A 42 -16.06 5.65 10.30
C LEU A 42 -15.08 4.49 10.00
N GLU A 43 -15.30 3.73 8.92
CA GLU A 43 -14.34 2.75 8.43
C GLU A 43 -12.95 3.37 8.22
N PHE A 44 -12.86 4.46 7.45
CA PHE A 44 -11.60 5.13 7.17
C PHE A 44 -10.95 5.71 8.42
N GLN A 45 -11.74 6.20 9.37
CA GLN A 45 -11.24 6.72 10.66
C GLN A 45 -10.62 5.61 11.51
N ILE A 46 -11.31 4.46 11.64
CA ILE A 46 -10.80 3.30 12.38
C ILE A 46 -9.54 2.77 11.71
N ARG A 47 -9.55 2.54 10.40
CA ARG A 47 -8.39 2.05 9.65
C ARG A 47 -7.21 3.01 9.72
N SER A 48 -7.45 4.33 9.68
CA SER A 48 -6.40 5.35 9.84
C SER A 48 -5.83 5.38 11.27
N THR A 49 -6.66 5.15 12.28
CA THR A 49 -6.22 5.05 13.68
C THR A 49 -5.28 3.86 13.85
N ILE A 50 -5.65 2.71 13.31
CA ILE A 50 -4.81 1.50 13.32
C ILE A 50 -3.52 1.70 12.49
N ALA A 51 -3.60 2.36 11.33
CA ALA A 51 -2.43 2.64 10.50
C ALA A 51 -1.40 3.55 11.19
N LEU A 52 -1.85 4.42 12.10
CA LEU A 52 -1.00 5.25 12.95
C LEU A 52 -0.47 4.52 14.19
N ASN A 53 -0.68 3.19 14.30
CA ASN A 53 -0.35 2.37 15.46
C ASN A 53 -1.02 2.87 16.75
N GLN A 54 -2.28 3.27 16.64
CA GLN A 54 -3.10 3.73 17.77
C GLN A 54 -4.27 2.75 17.98
N ASP A 55 -4.66 2.55 19.23
CA ASP A 55 -5.80 1.70 19.58
C ASP A 55 -7.13 2.35 19.14
N ALA A 56 -7.87 1.64 18.29
CA ALA A 56 -9.17 2.07 17.77
C ALA A 56 -10.37 1.49 18.55
N SER A 57 -10.15 0.73 19.63
CA SER A 57 -11.22 0.02 20.37
C SER A 57 -12.36 0.94 20.80
N GLN A 58 -12.06 2.13 21.33
CA GLN A 58 -13.09 3.08 21.74
C GLN A 58 -13.95 3.56 20.56
N LEU A 59 -13.32 3.82 19.41
CA LEU A 59 -14.01 4.27 18.20
C LEU A 59 -14.89 3.16 17.63
N ILE A 60 -14.42 1.91 17.69
CA ILE A 60 -15.18 0.72 17.31
C ILE A 60 -16.41 0.54 18.20
N GLU A 61 -16.28 0.64 19.53
CA GLU A 61 -17.41 0.51 20.48
C GLU A 61 -18.48 1.59 20.28
N GLN A 62 -18.06 2.83 19.99
CA GLN A 62 -18.98 3.91 19.62
C GLN A 62 -19.67 3.59 18.28
N GLY A 63 -18.93 3.04 17.32
CA GLY A 63 -19.46 2.57 16.04
C GLY A 63 -20.54 1.51 16.19
N LYS A 64 -20.29 0.47 17.00
CA LYS A 64 -21.28 -0.59 17.32
C LYS A 64 -22.56 0.00 17.90
N SER A 65 -22.44 1.01 18.76
CA SER A 65 -23.60 1.68 19.36
C SER A 65 -24.40 2.50 18.35
N ARG A 66 -23.73 3.16 17.39
CA ARG A 66 -24.35 4.02 16.36
C ARG A 66 -24.94 3.22 15.20
N PHE A 67 -24.32 2.10 14.83
CA PHE A 67 -24.67 1.26 13.69
C PHE A 67 -24.88 -0.22 14.12
N PRO A 68 -25.91 -0.51 14.94
CA PRO A 68 -26.09 -1.82 15.56
C PRO A 68 -26.30 -2.97 14.57
N ASP A 69 -26.80 -2.68 13.35
CA ASP A 69 -27.04 -3.69 12.31
C ASP A 69 -25.76 -4.12 11.56
N ASN A 70 -24.58 -3.61 11.94
CA ASN A 70 -23.30 -3.86 11.27
C ASN A 70 -22.32 -4.63 12.18
N GLU A 71 -22.81 -5.60 12.94
CA GLU A 71 -22.01 -6.33 13.92
C GLU A 71 -20.77 -7.00 13.30
N ASP A 72 -20.94 -7.77 12.20
CA ASP A 72 -19.85 -8.47 11.52
C ASP A 72 -18.74 -7.51 11.05
N PHE A 73 -19.13 -6.30 10.63
CA PHE A 73 -18.21 -5.25 10.19
C PHE A 73 -17.34 -4.74 11.35
N PHE A 74 -17.92 -4.50 12.52
CA PHE A 74 -17.15 -4.05 13.69
C PHE A 74 -16.38 -5.19 14.37
N GLN A 75 -16.87 -6.43 14.33
CA GLN A 75 -16.11 -7.59 14.78
C GLN A 75 -14.83 -7.76 13.95
N LEU A 76 -14.93 -7.61 12.63
CA LEU A 76 -13.78 -7.63 11.73
C LEU A 76 -12.77 -6.51 12.05
N LEU A 77 -13.25 -5.27 12.25
CA LEU A 77 -12.39 -4.14 12.59
C LEU A 77 -11.73 -4.29 13.96
N GLN A 78 -12.44 -4.86 14.95
CA GLN A 78 -11.87 -5.19 16.25
C GLN A 78 -10.79 -6.25 16.11
N ALA A 79 -11.07 -7.34 15.38
CA ALA A 79 -10.08 -8.38 15.13
C ALA A 79 -8.83 -7.83 14.44
N TRP A 80 -8.98 -6.87 13.51
CA TRP A 80 -7.85 -6.20 12.87
C TRP A 80 -7.07 -5.29 13.83
N ASN A 81 -7.77 -4.56 14.72
CA ASN A 81 -7.15 -3.75 15.76
C ASN A 81 -6.34 -4.61 16.74
N ASP A 82 -6.93 -5.73 17.18
CA ASP A 82 -6.34 -6.64 18.18
C ASP A 82 -5.04 -7.29 17.68
N LEU A 83 -4.89 -7.49 16.37
CA LEU A 83 -3.63 -7.99 15.78
C LEU A 83 -2.42 -7.10 16.07
N HIS A 84 -2.63 -5.80 16.32
CA HIS A 84 -1.55 -4.88 16.69
C HIS A 84 -1.00 -5.19 18.08
N ASP A 85 -1.88 -5.43 19.05
CA ASP A 85 -1.52 -5.58 20.47
C ASP A 85 -1.26 -7.03 20.87
N PHE A 86 -2.01 -7.97 20.30
CA PHE A 86 -2.01 -9.38 20.70
C PHE A 86 -1.42 -10.32 19.64
N GLY A 87 -1.11 -9.82 18.44
CA GLY A 87 -0.62 -10.65 17.35
C GLY A 87 -1.64 -11.71 16.92
N THR A 88 -1.15 -12.85 16.44
CA THR A 88 -1.99 -13.94 15.90
C THR A 88 -2.55 -14.88 16.95
N ASP A 89 -1.97 -14.91 18.15
CA ASP A 89 -2.23 -15.98 19.13
C ASP A 89 -3.70 -16.02 19.60
N ASP A 90 -4.38 -14.88 19.57
CA ASP A 90 -5.80 -14.74 19.91
C ASP A 90 -6.71 -14.47 18.69
N SER A 91 -6.16 -14.39 17.48
CA SER A 91 -6.90 -13.96 16.28
C SER A 91 -7.53 -15.12 15.50
N THR A 92 -8.60 -15.71 16.03
CA THR A 92 -9.33 -16.79 15.33
C THR A 92 -10.22 -16.27 14.20
N HIS A 93 -10.60 -14.99 14.23
CA HIS A 93 -11.56 -14.41 13.28
C HIS A 93 -11.15 -14.63 11.83
N PHE A 94 -9.89 -14.33 11.46
CA PHE A 94 -9.44 -14.44 10.08
C PHE A 94 -9.21 -15.88 9.62
N GLU A 95 -8.89 -16.80 10.52
CA GLU A 95 -8.64 -18.22 10.20
C GLU A 95 -9.94 -18.97 9.85
N ASP A 96 -11.03 -18.56 10.49
CA ASP A 96 -12.37 -19.13 10.27
C ASP A 96 -13.01 -18.63 8.96
N LEU A 97 -12.59 -17.46 8.45
CA LEU A 97 -13.12 -16.90 7.21
C LEU A 97 -12.68 -17.69 5.98
N LYS A 98 -13.64 -18.39 5.36
CA LYS A 98 -13.41 -19.11 4.09
C LYS A 98 -13.71 -18.27 2.87
N GLN A 99 -14.63 -17.32 2.98
CA GLN A 99 -15.05 -16.41 1.91
C GLN A 99 -15.48 -15.08 2.52
N ALA A 100 -15.16 -13.97 1.85
CA ALA A 100 -15.65 -12.66 2.23
C ALA A 100 -17.08 -12.41 1.74
N HIS A 101 -17.86 -11.67 2.54
CA HIS A 101 -19.23 -11.23 2.23
C HIS A 101 -19.29 -9.77 1.75
N PHE A 102 -18.30 -8.97 2.08
CA PHE A 102 -18.19 -7.56 1.71
C PHE A 102 -16.72 -7.15 1.53
N GLU A 103 -16.48 -6.02 0.85
CA GLU A 103 -15.16 -5.58 0.39
C GLU A 103 -14.12 -5.53 1.51
N LEU A 104 -14.45 -4.89 2.64
CA LEU A 104 -13.54 -4.75 3.77
C LEU A 104 -13.10 -6.10 4.36
N GLN A 105 -14.00 -7.09 4.40
CA GLN A 105 -13.66 -8.44 4.84
C GLN A 105 -12.69 -9.11 3.86
N ALA A 106 -12.87 -8.89 2.55
CA ALA A 106 -11.94 -9.36 1.53
C ALA A 106 -10.55 -8.74 1.72
N ILE A 107 -10.48 -7.43 1.92
CA ILE A 107 -9.25 -6.67 2.10
C ILE A 107 -8.51 -7.10 3.36
N LEU A 108 -9.13 -7.00 4.54
CA LEU A 108 -8.44 -7.22 5.81
C LEU A 108 -8.01 -8.68 5.99
N THR A 109 -8.81 -9.64 5.53
CA THR A 109 -8.40 -11.05 5.53
C THR A 109 -7.20 -11.28 4.61
N SER A 110 -7.17 -10.63 3.44
CA SER A 110 -6.05 -10.76 2.51
C SER A 110 -4.77 -10.14 3.06
N LEU A 111 -4.88 -9.01 3.76
CA LEU A 111 -3.77 -8.40 4.48
C LEU A 111 -3.31 -9.26 5.66
N TYR A 112 -4.23 -9.91 6.38
CA TYR A 112 -3.90 -10.86 7.44
C TYR A 112 -3.07 -12.03 6.90
N LEU A 113 -3.55 -12.67 5.82
CA LEU A 113 -2.88 -13.80 5.19
C LEU A 113 -1.44 -13.46 4.76
N VAL A 114 -1.22 -12.26 4.24
CA VAL A 114 0.10 -11.80 3.80
C VAL A 114 0.99 -11.43 5.00
N LYS A 115 0.49 -10.58 5.90
CA LYS A 115 1.30 -9.99 6.97
C LYS A 115 1.61 -11.01 8.07
N PHE A 116 0.66 -11.84 8.44
CA PHE A 116 0.74 -12.72 9.60
C PHE A 116 0.91 -14.19 9.21
N ALA A 117 0.08 -14.72 8.31
CA ALA A 117 0.21 -16.11 7.87
C ALA A 117 1.35 -16.33 6.85
N LYS A 118 1.92 -15.24 6.29
CA LYS A 118 2.94 -15.27 5.24
C LYS A 118 2.53 -16.08 4.00
N ASP A 119 1.23 -16.15 3.71
CA ASP A 119 0.66 -16.91 2.59
C ASP A 119 0.06 -15.98 1.52
N ILE A 120 0.92 -15.55 0.60
CA ILE A 120 0.53 -14.70 -0.53
C ILE A 120 -0.40 -15.46 -1.51
N ASP A 121 -0.19 -16.76 -1.70
CA ASP A 121 -0.95 -17.53 -2.67
C ASP A 121 -2.40 -17.74 -2.18
N GLN A 122 -2.60 -17.99 -0.89
CA GLN A 122 -3.92 -18.02 -0.28
C GLN A 122 -4.61 -16.66 -0.33
N SER A 123 -3.88 -15.56 -0.11
CA SER A 123 -4.40 -14.19 -0.22
C SER A 123 -4.90 -13.88 -1.64
N ILE A 124 -4.11 -14.22 -2.67
CA ILE A 124 -4.52 -14.10 -4.07
C ILE A 124 -5.78 -14.93 -4.36
N ASN A 125 -5.83 -16.18 -3.90
CA ASN A 125 -7.00 -17.04 -4.09
C ASN A 125 -8.25 -16.49 -3.41
N PHE A 126 -8.10 -15.92 -2.21
CA PHE A 126 -9.19 -15.33 -1.44
C PHE A 126 -9.80 -14.11 -2.14
N LEU A 127 -8.96 -13.16 -2.59
CA LEU A 127 -9.41 -11.99 -3.35
C LEU A 127 -10.04 -12.37 -4.69
N THR A 128 -9.42 -13.32 -5.41
CA THR A 128 -9.96 -13.80 -6.70
C THR A 128 -11.34 -14.40 -6.52
N GLY A 129 -11.51 -15.26 -5.51
CA GLY A 129 -12.80 -15.89 -5.20
C GLY A 129 -13.88 -14.89 -4.76
N TYR A 130 -13.49 -13.75 -4.17
CA TYR A 130 -14.40 -12.65 -3.86
C TYR A 130 -14.81 -11.90 -5.15
N ILE A 131 -13.83 -11.45 -5.94
CA ILE A 131 -14.05 -10.70 -7.18
C ILE A 131 -14.87 -11.48 -8.21
N ASP A 132 -14.68 -12.80 -8.31
CA ASP A 132 -15.40 -13.66 -9.27
C ASP A 132 -16.91 -13.72 -9.01
N LYS A 133 -17.34 -13.46 -7.77
CA LYS A 133 -18.77 -13.43 -7.40
C LYS A 133 -19.42 -12.08 -7.68
N LEU A 134 -18.63 -11.02 -7.81
CA LEU A 134 -19.14 -9.68 -8.05
C LEU A 134 -19.66 -9.55 -9.48
N ASN A 135 -20.83 -8.94 -9.63
CA ASN A 135 -21.29 -8.49 -10.94
C ASN A 135 -20.48 -7.25 -11.40
N ASN A 136 -20.62 -6.85 -12.66
CA ASN A 136 -19.86 -5.72 -13.21
C ASN A 136 -20.11 -4.41 -12.46
N LEU A 137 -21.32 -4.18 -11.95
CA LEU A 137 -21.68 -2.99 -11.17
C LEU A 137 -20.91 -2.95 -9.85
N GLN A 138 -20.87 -4.08 -9.16
CA GLN A 138 -20.17 -4.22 -7.89
C GLN A 138 -18.66 -4.11 -8.05
N LYS A 139 -18.10 -4.69 -9.13
CA LYS A 139 -16.66 -4.64 -9.40
C LYS A 139 -16.11 -3.22 -9.46
N TYR A 140 -16.81 -2.28 -10.10
CA TYR A 140 -16.34 -0.90 -10.15
C TYR A 140 -16.63 -0.10 -8.88
N ASN A 141 -17.52 -0.56 -8.00
CA ASN A 141 -17.76 0.05 -6.68
C ASN A 141 -16.72 -0.39 -5.64
N GLU A 142 -16.07 -1.52 -5.87
CA GLU A 142 -15.15 -2.19 -4.95
C GLU A 142 -13.76 -2.31 -5.56
N ILE A 143 -13.13 -1.17 -5.83
CA ILE A 143 -11.83 -1.10 -6.55
C ILE A 143 -10.66 -1.49 -5.63
N GLU A 144 -10.82 -1.40 -4.31
CA GLU A 144 -9.71 -1.63 -3.37
C GLU A 144 -9.24 -3.10 -3.39
N VAL A 145 -10.14 -4.06 -3.64
CA VAL A 145 -9.74 -5.47 -3.81
C VAL A 145 -8.83 -5.68 -5.04
N PHE A 146 -8.98 -4.86 -6.09
CA PHE A 146 -8.11 -4.90 -7.26
C PHE A 146 -6.73 -4.30 -6.98
N LEU A 147 -6.66 -3.26 -6.13
CA LEU A 147 -5.40 -2.65 -5.68
C LEU A 147 -4.50 -3.70 -5.04
N ILE A 148 -5.05 -4.43 -4.06
CA ILE A 148 -4.30 -5.46 -3.33
C ILE A 148 -3.96 -6.62 -4.26
N LEU A 149 -4.90 -7.10 -5.08
CA LEU A 149 -4.66 -8.23 -5.96
C LEU A 149 -3.53 -7.95 -6.97
N ILE A 150 -3.49 -6.76 -7.58
CA ILE A 150 -2.43 -6.36 -8.50
C ILE A 150 -1.09 -6.27 -7.77
N GLN A 151 -1.07 -5.66 -6.58
CA GLN A 151 0.14 -5.57 -5.75
C GLN A 151 0.71 -6.96 -5.45
N LEU A 152 -0.13 -7.93 -5.05
CA LEU A 152 0.30 -9.29 -4.77
C LEU A 152 0.87 -10.00 -6.00
N TYR A 153 0.28 -9.79 -7.18
CA TYR A 153 0.84 -10.32 -8.42
C TYR A 153 2.20 -9.70 -8.77
N PHE A 154 2.41 -8.40 -8.49
CA PHE A 154 3.72 -7.78 -8.66
C PHE A 154 4.76 -8.35 -7.70
N ILE A 155 4.42 -8.53 -6.42
CA ILE A 155 5.31 -9.17 -5.43
C ILE A 155 5.71 -10.58 -5.87
N LYS A 156 4.79 -11.34 -6.49
CA LYS A 156 5.08 -12.68 -7.05
C LYS A 156 5.84 -12.66 -8.38
N GLY A 157 6.13 -11.48 -8.95
CA GLY A 157 6.70 -11.34 -10.29
C GLY A 157 5.78 -11.84 -11.41
N ASN A 158 4.48 -11.99 -11.14
CA ASN A 158 3.50 -12.53 -12.08
C ASN A 158 2.80 -11.42 -12.88
N PHE A 159 3.58 -10.73 -13.70
CA PHE A 159 3.11 -9.59 -14.51
C PHE A 159 1.97 -9.96 -15.46
N LYS A 160 1.93 -11.20 -15.96
CA LYS A 160 0.85 -11.67 -16.83
C LYS A 160 -0.51 -11.57 -16.15
N GLN A 161 -0.60 -12.01 -14.90
CA GLN A 161 -1.87 -11.95 -14.16
C GLN A 161 -2.18 -10.52 -13.72
N ALA A 162 -1.19 -9.73 -13.29
CA ALA A 162 -1.41 -8.31 -13.00
C ALA A 162 -1.98 -7.55 -14.22
N THR A 163 -1.43 -7.79 -15.43
CA THR A 163 -1.99 -7.23 -16.69
C THR A 163 -3.41 -7.71 -16.96
N ALA A 164 -3.74 -8.96 -16.65
CA ALA A 164 -5.10 -9.47 -16.83
C ALA A 164 -6.09 -8.75 -15.92
N ILE A 165 -5.74 -8.54 -14.64
CA ILE A 165 -6.57 -7.80 -13.69
C ILE A 165 -6.68 -6.32 -14.09
N PHE A 166 -5.58 -5.69 -14.50
CA PHE A 166 -5.61 -4.29 -14.96
C PHE A 166 -6.46 -4.09 -16.22
N LYS A 167 -6.56 -5.10 -17.10
CA LYS A 167 -7.49 -5.05 -18.26
C LYS A 167 -8.96 -5.06 -17.82
N VAL A 168 -9.29 -5.72 -16.72
CA VAL A 168 -10.65 -5.67 -16.15
C VAL A 168 -10.94 -4.26 -15.64
N LEU A 169 -10.00 -3.65 -14.90
CA LEU A 169 -10.13 -2.25 -14.43
C LEU A 169 -10.31 -1.27 -15.60
N ASN A 170 -9.52 -1.41 -16.67
CA ASN A 170 -9.65 -0.56 -17.87
C ASN A 170 -10.99 -0.70 -18.61
N SER A 171 -11.76 -1.76 -18.32
CA SER A 171 -13.09 -1.96 -18.90
C SER A 171 -14.21 -1.27 -18.10
N PHE A 172 -13.88 -0.66 -16.96
CA PHE A 172 -14.82 0.11 -16.16
C PHE A 172 -15.20 1.42 -16.86
N PRO A 173 -16.34 2.03 -16.50
CA PRO A 173 -16.78 3.30 -17.08
C PRO A 173 -15.74 4.42 -16.90
N ASP A 174 -15.68 5.39 -17.82
CA ASP A 174 -14.63 6.42 -17.81
C ASP A 174 -14.52 7.21 -16.48
N PHE A 175 -15.64 7.46 -15.81
CA PHE A 175 -15.65 8.16 -14.50
C PHE A 175 -14.93 7.39 -13.39
N SER A 176 -14.68 6.08 -13.52
CA SER A 176 -13.93 5.34 -12.51
C SER A 176 -12.45 5.70 -12.49
N ARG A 177 -11.94 6.32 -13.57
CA ARG A 177 -10.53 6.75 -13.69
C ARG A 177 -10.17 7.91 -12.76
N ASP A 178 -11.18 8.68 -12.34
CA ASP A 178 -10.98 9.80 -11.43
C ASP A 178 -10.80 9.32 -9.96
N ASN A 179 -11.11 8.05 -9.68
CA ASN A 179 -10.90 7.45 -8.37
C ASN A 179 -9.40 7.33 -8.04
N ILE A 180 -8.98 7.88 -6.90
CA ILE A 180 -7.59 7.81 -6.43
C ILE A 180 -7.02 6.38 -6.40
N ILE A 181 -7.83 5.37 -6.07
CA ILE A 181 -7.40 3.96 -6.05
C ILE A 181 -7.04 3.52 -7.47
N TYR A 182 -7.87 3.89 -8.46
CA TYR A 182 -7.60 3.61 -9.86
C TYR A 182 -6.29 4.29 -10.30
N GLN A 183 -6.11 5.56 -9.97
CA GLN A 183 -4.91 6.33 -10.32
C GLN A 183 -3.63 5.71 -9.73
N ILE A 184 -3.69 5.27 -8.46
CA ILE A 184 -2.57 4.57 -7.81
C ILE A 184 -2.27 3.24 -8.52
N ILE A 185 -3.30 2.44 -8.81
CA ILE A 185 -3.12 1.17 -9.55
C ILE A 185 -2.49 1.42 -10.92
N GLU A 186 -3.01 2.39 -11.67
CA GLU A 186 -2.51 2.74 -13.00
C GLU A 186 -1.07 3.20 -12.93
N SER A 187 -0.71 4.07 -11.98
CA SER A 187 0.66 4.53 -11.74
C SER A 187 1.62 3.37 -11.46
N TRP A 188 1.25 2.44 -10.56
CA TRP A 188 2.07 1.25 -10.32
C TRP A 188 2.20 0.38 -11.56
N TYR A 189 1.10 0.17 -12.29
CA TYR A 189 1.10 -0.66 -13.48
C TYR A 189 1.95 -0.08 -14.60
N ILE A 190 1.85 1.22 -14.90
CA ILE A 190 2.60 1.81 -16.01
C ILE A 190 4.08 2.00 -15.66
N SER A 191 4.42 2.35 -14.41
CA SER A 191 5.82 2.52 -13.98
C SER A 191 6.64 1.23 -14.17
N ILE A 192 6.07 0.06 -13.86
CA ILE A 192 6.76 -1.23 -14.05
C ILE A 192 6.91 -1.66 -15.51
N GLN A 193 6.09 -1.12 -16.44
CA GLN A 193 6.24 -1.39 -17.87
C GLN A 193 7.50 -0.74 -18.45
N ASN A 194 8.16 0.12 -17.66
CA ASN A 194 9.27 0.97 -18.06
C ASN A 194 8.89 1.90 -19.22
N GLY A 195 9.86 2.71 -19.65
CA GLY A 195 9.66 3.74 -20.67
C GLY A 195 9.45 5.11 -20.03
N THR A 196 10.16 6.11 -20.55
CA THR A 196 10.22 7.45 -19.97
C THR A 196 8.82 8.07 -19.81
N ASP A 197 7.93 7.92 -20.80
CA ASP A 197 6.58 8.48 -20.73
C ASP A 197 5.72 7.83 -19.62
N ASN A 198 5.80 6.51 -19.46
CA ASN A 198 5.05 5.80 -18.43
C ASN A 198 5.51 6.18 -17.01
N VAL A 199 6.83 6.27 -16.82
CA VAL A 199 7.40 6.67 -15.53
C VAL A 199 7.12 8.15 -15.26
N ASN A 200 7.16 9.03 -16.27
CA ASN A 200 6.77 10.44 -16.14
C ASN A 200 5.30 10.59 -15.73
N ASN A 201 4.38 9.83 -16.34
CA ASN A 201 2.97 9.86 -15.96
C ASN A 201 2.77 9.44 -14.49
N SER A 202 3.49 8.41 -14.06
CA SER A 202 3.49 7.97 -12.66
C SER A 202 4.06 9.04 -11.73
N TYR A 203 5.17 9.67 -12.13
CA TYR A 203 5.82 10.75 -11.40
C TYR A 203 4.85 11.92 -11.19
N SER A 204 4.15 12.35 -12.24
CA SER A 204 3.20 13.47 -12.18
C SER A 204 2.09 13.24 -11.16
N LEU A 205 1.56 12.01 -11.02
CA LEU A 205 0.58 11.71 -9.98
C LEU A 205 1.14 11.96 -8.57
N TYR A 206 2.34 11.47 -8.29
CA TYR A 206 2.94 11.62 -6.95
C TYR A 206 3.39 13.05 -6.68
N ASP A 207 3.85 13.78 -7.70
CA ASP A 207 4.14 15.21 -7.62
C ASP A 207 2.87 16.03 -7.30
N GLU A 208 1.74 15.69 -7.93
CA GLU A 208 0.43 16.27 -7.61
C GLU A 208 0.00 15.93 -6.18
N ILE A 209 0.12 14.67 -5.76
CA ILE A 209 -0.18 14.23 -4.39
C ILE A 209 0.64 15.02 -3.36
N LEU A 210 1.92 15.23 -3.63
CA LEU A 210 2.83 15.96 -2.73
C LEU A 210 2.57 17.48 -2.74
N SER A 211 2.01 18.00 -3.83
CA SER A 211 1.57 19.40 -3.94
C SER A 211 0.27 19.66 -3.15
N ASN A 212 -0.56 18.64 -2.96
CA ASN A 212 -1.76 18.70 -2.12
C ASN A 212 -1.35 18.68 -0.64
N GLY A 213 -1.07 19.87 -0.10
CA GLY A 213 -0.40 20.10 1.18
C GLY A 213 -0.74 19.12 2.31
N TYR A 214 0.28 18.49 2.87
CA TYR A 214 0.21 17.64 4.07
C TYR A 214 0.08 18.51 5.32
N SER A 215 -0.63 18.00 6.34
CA SER A 215 -0.59 18.63 7.66
C SER A 215 0.75 18.32 8.34
N ASP A 216 1.15 19.12 9.34
CA ASP A 216 2.33 18.85 10.15
C ASP A 216 2.23 17.52 10.91
N ASP A 217 1.01 17.01 11.13
CA ASP A 217 0.77 15.71 11.76
C ASP A 217 0.85 14.52 10.77
N ASP A 218 0.84 14.76 9.46
CA ASP A 218 0.88 13.72 8.42
C ASP A 218 2.28 13.53 7.80
N VAL A 219 3.35 13.83 8.55
CA VAL A 219 4.73 13.72 8.07
C VAL A 219 5.06 12.31 7.58
N GLN A 220 4.59 11.26 8.26
CA GLN A 220 4.81 9.87 7.84
C GLN A 220 4.23 9.60 6.45
N GLY A 221 3.01 10.08 6.17
CA GLY A 221 2.39 9.95 4.86
C GLY A 221 3.13 10.74 3.78
N LYS A 222 3.63 11.94 4.12
CA LYS A 222 4.45 12.74 3.21
C LYS A 222 5.75 12.01 2.85
N VAL A 223 6.43 11.44 3.85
CA VAL A 223 7.66 10.66 3.67
C VAL A 223 7.40 9.42 2.81
N HIS A 224 6.26 8.74 3.00
CA HIS A 224 5.88 7.60 2.15
C HIS A 224 5.79 8.00 0.67
N ASN A 225 5.03 9.06 0.35
CA ASN A 225 4.87 9.50 -1.04
C ASN A 225 6.16 10.08 -1.63
N LEU A 226 7.00 10.76 -0.83
CA LEU A 226 8.35 11.18 -1.26
C LEU A 226 9.25 9.97 -1.55
N THR A 227 9.11 8.88 -0.79
CA THR A 227 9.87 7.64 -1.04
C THR A 227 9.45 7.01 -2.38
N VAL A 228 8.17 7.07 -2.75
CA VAL A 228 7.71 6.65 -4.08
C VAL A 228 8.26 7.58 -5.16
N LEU A 229 8.20 8.90 -4.95
CA LEU A 229 8.75 9.88 -5.89
C LEU A 229 10.25 9.63 -6.12
N LEU A 230 11.02 9.34 -5.05
CA LEU A 230 12.43 8.98 -5.14
C LEU A 230 12.68 7.79 -6.09
N VAL A 231 11.87 6.73 -6.00
CA VAL A 231 11.97 5.56 -6.89
C VAL A 231 11.72 5.95 -8.34
N LEU A 232 10.68 6.75 -8.61
CA LEU A 232 10.33 7.19 -9.96
C LEU A 232 11.43 8.10 -10.54
N THR A 233 11.99 9.00 -9.74
CA THR A 233 13.11 9.87 -10.12
C THR A 233 14.37 9.05 -10.45
N LEU A 234 14.64 7.99 -9.67
CA LEU A 234 15.73 7.03 -9.96
C LEU A 234 15.49 6.29 -11.28
N GLN A 235 14.26 5.84 -11.57
CA GLN A 235 13.90 5.19 -12.83
C GLN A 235 14.06 6.12 -14.04
N LEU A 236 13.77 7.41 -13.88
CA LEU A 236 14.02 8.45 -14.88
C LEU A 236 15.51 8.81 -15.04
N LYS A 237 16.37 8.32 -14.14
CA LYS A 237 17.81 8.61 -14.10
C LYS A 237 18.13 10.08 -13.81
N HIS A 238 17.22 10.76 -13.13
CA HIS A 238 17.37 12.16 -12.68
C HIS A 238 18.07 12.17 -11.33
N TYR A 239 19.36 11.78 -11.31
CA TYR A 239 20.07 11.52 -10.04
C TYR A 239 20.25 12.74 -9.13
N PRO A 240 20.54 13.96 -9.65
CA PRO A 240 20.57 15.16 -8.82
C PRO A 240 19.22 15.40 -8.10
N GLU A 241 18.11 15.27 -8.83
CA GLU A 241 16.76 15.42 -8.31
C GLU A 241 16.41 14.31 -7.31
N ALA A 242 16.90 13.08 -7.54
CA ALA A 242 16.74 11.99 -6.58
C ALA A 242 17.46 12.29 -5.25
N GLN A 243 18.64 12.93 -5.31
CA GLN A 243 19.33 13.38 -4.10
C GLN A 243 18.55 14.49 -3.38
N GLU A 244 17.98 15.46 -4.12
CA GLU A 244 17.15 16.51 -3.52
C GLU A 244 15.90 15.94 -2.82
N VAL A 245 15.23 14.95 -3.42
CA VAL A 245 14.10 14.26 -2.78
C VAL A 245 14.54 13.54 -1.51
N LEU A 246 15.70 12.88 -1.53
CA LEU A 246 16.25 12.21 -0.35
C LEU A 246 16.61 13.21 0.77
N ASP A 247 17.17 14.37 0.42
CA ASP A 247 17.49 15.44 1.38
C ASP A 247 16.22 16.01 2.02
N GLN A 248 15.14 16.15 1.24
CA GLN A 248 13.83 16.54 1.75
C GLN A 248 13.29 15.51 2.76
N ILE A 249 13.35 14.21 2.44
CA ILE A 249 12.92 13.14 3.35
C ILE A 249 13.71 13.23 4.67
N THR A 250 15.03 13.38 4.59
CA THR A 250 15.92 13.44 5.76
C THR A 250 15.69 14.69 6.62
N THR A 251 15.17 15.76 6.03
CA THR A 251 14.76 16.97 6.78
C THR A 251 13.46 16.74 7.56
N LEU A 252 12.57 15.88 7.07
CA LEU A 252 11.26 15.60 7.66
C LEU A 252 11.30 14.54 8.76
N THR A 253 12.20 13.56 8.65
CA THR A 253 12.28 12.46 9.61
C THR A 253 13.69 11.89 9.74
N THR A 254 14.00 11.37 10.91
CA THR A 254 15.18 10.55 11.17
C THR A 254 14.89 9.04 11.09
N GLU A 255 13.61 8.66 11.09
CA GLU A 255 13.18 7.27 10.94
C GLU A 255 13.26 6.85 9.47
N LYS A 256 13.87 5.70 9.21
CA LYS A 256 13.98 5.14 7.87
C LYS A 256 13.28 3.79 7.79
N SER A 257 12.34 3.67 6.85
CA SER A 257 11.79 2.37 6.48
C SER A 257 12.85 1.52 5.76
N ALA A 258 12.67 0.20 5.76
CA ALA A 258 13.53 -0.72 5.01
C ALA A 258 13.59 -0.34 3.52
N ASP A 259 12.44 0.00 2.92
CA ASP A 259 12.34 0.43 1.52
C ASP A 259 13.13 1.72 1.24
N LEU A 260 13.08 2.71 2.15
CA LEU A 260 13.86 3.93 2.00
C LEU A 260 15.37 3.64 2.04
N ILE A 261 15.82 2.76 2.93
CA ILE A 261 17.23 2.36 3.00
C ILE A 261 17.64 1.61 1.72
N ALA A 262 16.78 0.74 1.19
CA ALA A 262 17.03 0.05 -0.08
C ALA A 262 17.16 1.02 -1.27
N ASN A 263 16.34 2.08 -1.29
CA ASN A 263 16.43 3.15 -2.28
C ASN A 263 17.72 3.98 -2.12
N GLN A 264 18.15 4.26 -0.87
CA GLN A 264 19.43 4.90 -0.59
C GLN A 264 20.62 4.07 -1.09
N ILE A 265 20.60 2.74 -0.88
CA ILE A 265 21.63 1.82 -1.41
C ILE A 265 21.69 1.92 -2.93
N THR A 266 20.54 1.95 -3.60
CA THR A 266 20.46 2.06 -5.05
C THR A 266 21.03 3.39 -5.54
N LEU A 267 20.66 4.51 -4.93
CA LEU A 267 21.21 5.83 -5.25
C LEU A 267 22.73 5.90 -5.02
N ASP A 268 23.22 5.39 -3.89
CA ASP A 268 24.65 5.36 -3.55
C ASP A 268 25.47 4.55 -4.57
N ARG A 269 24.95 3.41 -5.04
CA ARG A 269 25.57 2.62 -6.10
C ARG A 269 25.66 3.39 -7.43
N LEU A 270 24.63 4.18 -7.74
CA LEU A 270 24.54 4.92 -9.00
C LEU A 270 25.39 6.19 -9.00
N VAL A 271 25.44 6.92 -7.88
CA VAL A 271 26.04 8.26 -7.79
C VAL A 271 27.42 8.25 -7.11
N ASN A 272 27.59 7.43 -6.08
CA ASN A 272 28.81 7.39 -5.26
C ASN A 272 29.65 6.14 -5.51
N HIS A 273 29.34 5.37 -6.55
CA HIS A 273 30.00 4.09 -6.86
C HIS A 273 29.96 3.08 -5.68
N GLY A 274 28.93 3.15 -4.85
CA GLY A 274 28.71 2.21 -3.75
C GLY A 274 29.54 2.45 -2.49
N GLN A 275 30.12 3.65 -2.32
CA GLN A 275 30.99 3.96 -1.18
C GLN A 275 30.31 3.81 0.20
N GLY A 276 29.01 4.14 0.32
CA GLY A 276 28.24 4.02 1.56
C GLY A 276 27.38 2.76 1.65
N THR A 277 27.39 1.93 0.61
CA THR A 277 26.50 0.76 0.49
C THR A 277 26.71 -0.25 1.63
N LYS A 278 27.92 -0.42 2.14
CA LYS A 278 28.21 -1.40 3.19
C LYS A 278 27.54 -1.02 4.52
N GLU A 279 27.61 0.25 4.90
CA GLU A 279 26.97 0.80 6.08
C GLU A 279 25.45 0.72 5.93
N LEU A 280 24.91 1.11 4.77
CA LEU A 280 23.49 1.06 4.47
C LEU A 280 22.94 -0.37 4.46
N LEU A 281 23.66 -1.35 3.92
CA LEU A 281 23.26 -2.77 3.99
C LEU A 281 23.25 -3.29 5.43
N THR A 282 24.19 -2.81 6.25
CA THR A 282 24.21 -3.15 7.68
C THR A 282 23.01 -2.53 8.41
N GLU A 283 22.63 -1.31 8.06
CA GLU A 283 21.41 -0.63 8.56
C GLU A 283 20.15 -1.38 8.11
N LEU A 284 20.05 -1.72 6.82
CA LEU A 284 18.91 -2.47 6.26
C LEU A 284 18.73 -3.81 6.97
N LYS A 285 19.80 -4.58 7.20
CA LYS A 285 19.73 -5.85 7.93
C LYS A 285 19.25 -5.71 9.38
N LYS A 286 19.46 -4.55 10.01
CA LYS A 286 18.95 -4.28 11.36
C LYS A 286 17.46 -3.96 11.35
N VAL A 287 16.98 -3.24 10.34
CA VAL A 287 15.57 -2.85 10.19
C VAL A 287 14.74 -4.02 9.69
N ASP A 288 15.20 -4.69 8.64
CA ASP A 288 14.56 -5.86 8.06
C ASP A 288 15.60 -6.80 7.42
N ALA A 289 16.02 -7.82 8.18
CA ALA A 289 16.92 -8.87 7.67
C ALA A 289 16.29 -9.72 6.55
N GLY A 290 14.95 -9.72 6.45
CA GLY A 290 14.19 -10.44 5.43
C GLY A 290 13.89 -9.63 4.18
N HIS A 291 14.40 -8.40 4.06
CA HIS A 291 14.14 -7.53 2.93
C HIS A 291 14.63 -8.16 1.60
N ASP A 292 13.88 -7.97 0.52
CA ASP A 292 14.17 -8.66 -0.76
C ASP A 292 15.52 -8.28 -1.37
N LEU A 293 15.97 -7.03 -1.20
CA LEU A 293 17.33 -6.62 -1.59
C LEU A 293 18.42 -7.45 -0.89
N ILE A 294 18.24 -7.78 0.39
CA ILE A 294 19.20 -8.59 1.15
C ILE A 294 19.21 -10.01 0.63
N LYS A 295 18.04 -10.63 0.45
CA LYS A 295 17.90 -11.98 -0.09
C LYS A 295 18.51 -12.09 -1.49
N ASP A 296 18.24 -11.12 -2.36
CA ASP A 296 18.77 -11.08 -3.73
C ASP A 296 20.30 -10.95 -3.73
N GLU A 297 20.86 -10.07 -2.90
CA GLU A 297 22.31 -9.89 -2.80
C GLU A 297 23.02 -11.14 -2.26
N GLU A 298 22.48 -11.77 -1.22
CA GLU A 298 23.02 -13.02 -0.67
C GLU A 298 22.95 -14.17 -1.69
N SER A 299 21.85 -14.29 -2.41
CA SER A 299 21.67 -15.27 -3.49
C SER A 299 22.69 -15.06 -4.61
N LYS A 300 22.86 -13.83 -5.09
CA LYS A 300 23.83 -13.49 -6.14
C LYS A 300 25.27 -13.72 -5.71
N ASN A 301 25.63 -13.39 -4.48
CA ASN A 301 26.97 -13.64 -3.94
C ASN A 301 27.24 -15.15 -3.85
N ALA A 302 26.29 -15.95 -3.38
CA ALA A 302 26.44 -17.41 -3.33
C ALA A 302 26.62 -18.03 -4.73
N ILE A 303 25.90 -17.54 -5.74
CA ILE A 303 26.09 -17.96 -7.14
C ILE A 303 27.49 -17.59 -7.63
N PHE A 304 27.95 -16.37 -7.34
CA PHE A 304 29.28 -15.91 -7.74
C PHE A 304 30.38 -16.75 -7.09
N ASP A 305 30.30 -17.00 -5.79
CA ASP A 305 31.26 -17.84 -5.05
C ASP A 305 31.31 -19.27 -5.62
N ALA A 306 30.16 -19.85 -5.97
CA ALA A 306 30.09 -21.15 -6.62
C ALA A 306 30.77 -21.16 -8.00
N ILE A 307 30.65 -20.08 -8.77
CA ILE A 307 31.35 -19.91 -10.05
C ILE A 307 32.86 -19.81 -9.81
N VAL A 308 33.30 -18.98 -8.86
CA VAL A 308 34.72 -18.84 -8.52
C VAL A 308 35.33 -20.18 -8.11
N ALA A 309 34.68 -20.92 -7.22
CA ALA A 309 35.14 -22.24 -6.77
C ALA A 309 35.23 -23.25 -7.93
N LYS A 310 34.34 -23.17 -8.92
CA LYS A 310 34.36 -24.03 -10.11
C LYS A 310 35.56 -23.76 -11.03
N TYR A 311 36.01 -22.51 -11.12
CA TYR A 311 37.07 -22.09 -12.04
C TYR A 311 38.42 -21.78 -11.38
N GLN A 312 38.51 -21.84 -10.06
CA GLN A 312 39.79 -21.90 -9.36
C GLN A 312 40.42 -23.28 -9.62
N THR A 313 41.25 -23.34 -10.66
CA THR A 313 42.21 -24.44 -10.85
C THR A 313 43.08 -24.54 -9.60
N VAL A 314 43.14 -25.75 -9.02
CA VAL A 314 44.11 -26.13 -7.99
C VAL A 314 45.53 -25.85 -8.46
#